data_AF-A0A2G2MVP7-F1
#
_entry.id   AF-A0A2G2MVP7-F1
#
_cell.length_a   1.000
_cell.length_b   1.000
_cell.length_c   1.000
_cell.angle_alpha   90.00
_cell.angle_beta   90.00
_cell.angle_gamma   90.00
#
_symmetry.space_group_name_H-M   'P 1'
#
loop_
_entity.id
_entity.type
_entity.pdbx_description
1 polymer ?
#
loop_
_entity_poly.entity_id
_entity_poly.type
_entity_poly.pdbx_seq_one_letter_code
_entity_poly.pdbx_strand_id
1 'polypeptide(L)'
;MGLFDFFKTKKVIIIIPYEEIHEALDIFTKESLAMPKMNNPFVVDDERVHPALFGYFMGAKNQIQKSYQLNEKDISDIYTQYLAKNFADNDMEKAVELLKYSVDISHTDDCNHCIFVGEHAMKKWLEGGPMSKYAPMGLIRLLND
;
A
#
# COMPACT_ATOMS: atom_id res chain seq x y z
N MET A 1 -4.60 -29.28 33.97
CA MET A 1 -4.30 -28.36 32.84
C MET A 1 -5.49 -27.44 32.70
N GLY A 2 -5.30 -26.14 32.94
CA GLY A 2 -6.40 -25.18 33.09
C GLY A 2 -6.78 -24.54 31.76
N LEU A 3 -7.99 -23.97 31.67
CA LEU A 3 -8.49 -23.19 30.53
C LEU A 3 -7.52 -22.08 30.09
N PHE A 4 -6.68 -21.60 31.02
CA PHE A 4 -5.63 -20.61 30.76
C PHE A 4 -4.42 -21.14 29.97
N ASP A 5 -4.16 -22.45 29.97
CA ASP A 5 -3.10 -23.05 29.15
C ASP A 5 -3.51 -23.10 27.66
N PHE A 6 -4.81 -23.05 27.35
CA PHE A 6 -5.33 -23.04 25.98
C PHE A 6 -5.11 -21.71 25.25
N PHE A 7 -5.02 -20.60 25.98
CA PHE A 7 -4.75 -19.26 25.42
C PHE A 7 -3.25 -18.97 25.23
N LYS A 8 -2.36 -19.89 25.63
CA LYS A 8 -0.93 -19.85 25.25
C LYS A 8 -0.71 -20.50 23.89
N THR A 9 -1.60 -20.29 22.92
CA THR A 9 -1.21 -20.40 21.51
C THR A 9 -0.07 -19.43 21.30
N LYS A 10 1.15 -19.98 21.22
CA LYS A 10 2.34 -19.28 20.76
C LYS A 10 1.89 -18.43 19.57
N LYS A 11 1.91 -17.11 19.74
CA LYS A 11 1.90 -16.19 18.62
C LYS A 11 3.08 -16.63 17.78
N VAL A 12 2.83 -17.41 16.74
CA VAL A 12 3.84 -17.72 15.75
C VAL A 12 4.06 -16.37 15.10
N ILE A 13 5.07 -15.66 15.58
CA ILE A 13 5.58 -14.50 14.88
C ILE A 13 6.17 -15.11 13.63
N ILE A 14 5.36 -15.19 12.57
CA ILE A 14 5.88 -15.42 11.24
C ILE A 14 6.70 -14.15 10.99
N ILE A 15 8.01 -14.25 11.18
CA ILE A 15 8.95 -13.21 10.76
C ILE A 15 8.92 -13.29 9.25
N ILE A 16 8.03 -12.53 8.63
CA ILE A 16 8.07 -12.35 7.19
C ILE A 16 9.21 -11.37 6.93
N PRO A 17 10.25 -11.78 6.17
CA PRO A 17 11.39 -10.92 5.87
C PRO A 17 10.90 -9.60 5.27
N TYR A 18 11.55 -8.49 5.65
CA TYR A 18 11.21 -7.17 5.13
C TYR A 18 11.25 -7.12 3.60
N GLU A 19 12.14 -7.92 3.01
CA GLU A 19 12.28 -8.12 1.57
C GLU A 19 10.99 -8.64 0.92
N GLU A 20 10.28 -9.58 1.56
CA GLU A 20 9.03 -10.14 1.04
C GLU A 20 7.89 -9.11 1.06
N ILE A 21 7.82 -8.29 2.11
CA ILE A 21 6.84 -7.21 2.21
C ILE A 21 7.10 -6.17 1.12
N HIS A 22 8.37 -5.82 0.91
CA HIS A 22 8.80 -4.91 -0.13
C HIS A 22 8.46 -5.41 -1.53
N GLU A 23 8.74 -6.68 -1.80
CA GLU A 23 8.45 -7.30 -3.10
C GLU A 23 6.95 -7.39 -3.36
N ALA A 24 6.15 -7.74 -2.35
CA ALA A 24 4.69 -7.78 -2.48
C ALA A 24 4.10 -6.40 -2.83
N LEU A 25 4.57 -5.34 -2.13
CA LEU A 25 4.19 -3.96 -2.45
C LEU A 25 4.64 -3.56 -3.85
N ASP A 26 5.87 -3.90 -4.25
CA ASP A 26 6.41 -3.56 -5.57
C ASP A 26 5.63 -4.19 -6.72
N ILE A 27 5.29 -5.48 -6.60
CA ILE A 27 4.48 -6.20 -7.60
C ILE A 27 3.08 -5.59 -7.65
N PHE A 28 2.43 -5.41 -6.50
CA PHE A 28 1.10 -4.84 -6.42
C PHE A 28 1.04 -3.45 -7.08
N THR A 29 2.05 -2.62 -6.87
CA THR A 29 2.17 -1.29 -7.48
C THR A 29 2.37 -1.36 -8.98
N LYS A 30 3.28 -2.20 -9.45
CA LYS A 30 3.49 -2.42 -10.89
C LYS A 30 2.20 -2.87 -11.55
N GLU A 31 1.47 -3.81 -10.97
CA GLU A 31 0.20 -4.27 -11.53
C GLU A 31 -0.90 -3.20 -11.48
N SER A 32 -0.94 -2.40 -10.41
CA SER A 32 -1.91 -1.29 -10.28
C SER A 32 -1.67 -0.21 -11.34
N LEU A 33 -0.43 -0.05 -11.81
CA LEU A 33 -0.03 0.96 -12.80
C LEU A 33 0.07 0.41 -14.25
N ALA A 34 0.28 -0.89 -14.45
CA ALA A 34 0.58 -1.50 -15.76
C ALA A 34 -0.65 -1.79 -16.63
N MET A 35 -1.85 -1.71 -16.09
CA MET A 35 -3.08 -1.94 -16.85
C MET A 35 -3.37 -0.82 -17.88
N PRO A 36 -4.13 -1.09 -18.95
CA PRO A 36 -3.98 -0.44 -20.26
C PRO A 36 -3.91 1.09 -20.24
N LYS A 37 -2.81 1.62 -20.80
CA LYS A 37 -2.44 3.05 -20.90
C LYS A 37 -3.49 3.97 -21.54
N MET A 38 -4.54 3.47 -22.18
CA MET A 38 -5.59 4.31 -22.78
C MET A 38 -6.41 5.11 -21.75
N ASN A 39 -6.39 4.68 -20.47
CA ASN A 39 -7.07 5.36 -19.36
C ASN A 39 -6.14 5.61 -18.17
N ASN A 40 -4.82 5.70 -18.40
CA ASN A 40 -3.88 5.98 -17.32
C ASN A 40 -3.54 7.48 -17.31
N PRO A 41 -4.27 8.32 -16.52
CA PRO A 41 -4.02 9.76 -16.45
C PRO A 41 -2.59 10.10 -15.98
N PHE A 42 -1.87 9.15 -15.40
CA PHE A 42 -0.52 9.34 -14.87
C PHE A 42 0.60 9.31 -15.92
N VAL A 43 0.31 8.95 -17.18
CA VAL A 43 1.28 9.14 -18.28
C VAL A 43 1.23 10.59 -18.82
N VAL A 44 0.25 11.38 -18.36
CA VAL A 44 -0.14 12.64 -19.02
C VAL A 44 0.11 13.89 -18.15
N ASP A 45 0.30 13.77 -16.84
CA ASP A 45 0.54 14.94 -15.96
C ASP A 45 1.55 14.63 -14.85
N ASP A 46 2.84 14.84 -15.15
CA ASP A 46 3.98 14.64 -14.22
C ASP A 46 4.06 15.75 -13.14
N GLU A 47 3.18 16.76 -13.21
CA GLU A 47 3.27 17.99 -12.41
C GLU A 47 2.27 18.04 -11.23
N ARG A 48 1.33 17.10 -11.13
CA ARG A 48 0.28 17.12 -10.09
C ARG A 48 0.44 15.98 -9.12
N VAL A 49 0.72 16.31 -7.88
CA VAL A 49 0.61 15.37 -6.76
C VAL A 49 -0.82 14.83 -6.74
N HIS A 50 -1.02 13.52 -6.92
CA HIS A 50 -2.34 12.93 -7.07
C HIS A 50 -2.82 12.33 -5.74
N PRO A 51 -3.75 12.99 -5.00
CA PRO A 51 -4.22 12.47 -3.71
C PRO A 51 -4.80 11.06 -3.80
N ALA A 52 -5.42 10.71 -4.94
CA ALA A 52 -5.96 9.38 -5.17
C ALA A 52 -4.87 8.28 -5.21
N LEU A 53 -3.73 8.56 -5.85
CA LEU A 53 -2.60 7.63 -5.95
C LEU A 53 -1.97 7.39 -4.58
N PHE A 54 -1.62 8.47 -3.89
CA PHE A 54 -0.98 8.40 -2.59
C PHE A 54 -1.94 7.86 -1.52
N GLY A 55 -3.22 8.26 -1.55
CA GLY A 55 -4.27 7.69 -0.70
C GLY A 55 -4.44 6.18 -0.91
N TYR A 56 -4.48 5.73 -2.17
CA TYR A 56 -4.57 4.30 -2.48
C TYR A 56 -3.38 3.51 -1.92
N PHE A 57 -2.14 3.96 -2.14
CA PHE A 57 -0.97 3.26 -1.62
C PHE A 57 -0.78 3.41 -0.10
N MET A 58 -1.32 4.47 0.51
CA MET A 58 -1.48 4.55 1.96
C MET A 58 -2.45 3.49 2.49
N GLY A 59 -3.56 3.24 1.80
CA GLY A 59 -4.46 2.14 2.11
C GLY A 59 -3.74 0.78 2.07
N ALA A 60 -2.95 0.55 1.02
CA ALA A 60 -2.13 -0.66 0.89
C ALA A 60 -1.11 -0.79 2.04
N LYS A 61 -0.43 0.31 2.40
CA LYS A 61 0.46 0.40 3.57
C LYS A 61 -0.27 0.05 4.87
N ASN A 62 -1.46 0.60 5.10
CA ASN A 62 -2.25 0.33 6.30
C ASN A 62 -2.60 -1.16 6.41
N GLN A 63 -2.99 -1.79 5.30
CA GLN A 63 -3.28 -3.22 5.28
C GLN A 63 -2.03 -4.06 5.57
N ILE A 64 -0.86 -3.70 5.03
CA ILE A 64 0.41 -4.35 5.36
C ILE A 64 0.69 -4.21 6.86
N GLN A 65 0.64 -3.00 7.42
CA GLN A 65 0.89 -2.80 8.85
C GLN A 65 0.00 -3.70 9.72
N LYS A 66 -1.30 -3.78 9.39
CA LYS A 66 -2.28 -4.63 10.07
C LYS A 66 -1.96 -6.12 9.91
N SER A 67 -1.69 -6.58 8.69
CA SER A 67 -1.49 -8.00 8.37
C SER A 67 -0.23 -8.56 9.04
N TYR A 68 0.81 -7.75 9.11
CA TYR A 68 2.13 -8.14 9.61
C TYR A 68 2.40 -7.66 11.05
N GLN A 69 1.45 -6.94 11.67
CA GLN A 69 1.56 -6.39 13.03
C GLN A 69 2.82 -5.54 13.22
N LEU A 70 3.17 -4.75 12.20
CA LEU A 70 4.36 -3.91 12.20
C LEU A 70 4.16 -2.70 13.12
N ASN A 71 5.22 -2.30 13.80
CA ASN A 71 5.23 -1.03 14.52
C ASN A 71 5.32 0.15 13.54
N GLU A 72 5.06 1.36 14.03
CA GLU A 72 5.05 2.57 13.20
C GLU A 72 6.39 2.86 12.53
N LYS A 73 7.50 2.56 13.21
CA LYS A 73 8.85 2.78 12.67
C LYS A 73 9.11 1.84 11.50
N ASP A 74 8.87 0.54 11.68
CA ASP A 74 9.14 -0.47 10.66
C ASP A 74 8.33 -0.19 9.38
N ILE A 75 7.04 0.12 9.51
CA ILE A 75 6.21 0.44 8.33
C ILE A 75 6.62 1.76 7.69
N SER A 76 7.10 2.73 8.48
CA SER A 76 7.59 4.01 7.95
C SER A 76 8.86 3.79 7.11
N ASP A 77 9.80 2.98 7.60
CA ASP A 77 11.04 2.65 6.89
C ASP A 77 10.72 1.91 5.57
N ILE A 78 9.85 0.89 5.63
CA ILE A 78 9.40 0.13 4.46
C ILE A 78 8.73 1.06 3.45
N TYR A 79 7.80 1.90 3.90
CA TYR A 79 7.06 2.75 3.00
C TYR A 79 7.95 3.84 2.38
N THR A 80 8.92 4.38 3.12
CA THR A 80 9.90 5.34 2.59
C THR A 80 10.74 4.72 1.48
N GLN A 81 11.27 3.52 1.70
CA GLN A 81 12.03 2.79 0.67
C GLN A 81 11.16 2.44 -0.55
N TYR A 82 9.91 2.06 -0.32
CA TYR A 82 8.93 1.82 -1.37
C TYR A 82 8.67 3.09 -2.21
N LEU A 83 8.47 4.24 -1.56
CA LEU A 83 8.27 5.53 -2.21
C LEU A 83 9.51 5.95 -3.01
N ALA A 84 10.70 5.78 -2.42
CA ALA A 84 11.97 6.05 -3.08
C ALA A 84 12.07 5.29 -4.40
N LYS A 85 11.83 3.99 -4.37
CA LYS A 85 11.96 3.10 -5.54
C LYS A 85 10.92 3.38 -6.63
N ASN A 86 9.67 3.66 -6.27
CA ASN A 86 8.55 3.70 -7.23
C ASN A 86 8.12 5.11 -7.65
N PHE A 87 8.41 6.14 -6.84
CA PHE A 87 7.88 7.50 -7.07
C PHE A 87 8.92 8.61 -6.89
N ALA A 88 10.14 8.28 -6.48
CA ALA A 88 11.18 9.27 -6.21
C ALA A 88 12.52 8.98 -6.88
N ASP A 89 12.61 8.07 -7.85
CA ASP A 89 13.86 7.73 -8.56
C ASP A 89 15.03 7.33 -7.64
N ASN A 90 14.72 6.70 -6.52
CA ASN A 90 15.62 6.38 -5.40
C ASN A 90 16.22 7.60 -4.66
N ASP A 91 15.65 8.78 -4.85
CA ASP A 91 15.96 9.98 -4.06
C ASP A 91 15.26 9.91 -2.68
N MET A 92 16.07 9.80 -1.63
CA MET A 92 15.59 9.67 -0.26
C MET A 92 15.02 10.98 0.30
N GLU A 93 15.52 12.14 -0.11
CA GLU A 93 14.98 13.43 0.35
C GLU A 93 13.57 13.61 -0.21
N LYS A 94 13.41 13.37 -1.52
CA LYS A 94 12.11 13.38 -2.18
C LYS A 94 11.16 12.31 -1.62
N ALA A 95 11.65 11.11 -1.28
CA ALA A 95 10.83 10.08 -0.65
C ALA A 95 10.28 10.50 0.72
N VAL A 96 11.09 11.19 1.53
CA VAL A 96 10.66 11.74 2.83
C VAL A 96 9.62 12.84 2.65
N GLU A 97 9.75 13.67 1.62
CA GLU A 97 8.73 14.67 1.26
C GLU A 97 7.41 14.01 0.85
N LEU A 98 7.46 12.97 0.01
CA LEU A 98 6.28 12.21 -0.40
C LEU A 98 5.60 11.50 0.78
N LEU A 99 6.39 11.00 1.74
CA LEU A 99 5.85 10.41 2.97
C LEU A 99 5.06 11.45 3.78
N LYS A 100 5.62 12.64 3.97
CA LYS A 100 4.95 13.75 4.67
C LYS A 100 3.67 14.16 3.93
N TYR A 101 3.77 14.37 2.62
CA TYR A 101 2.62 14.69 1.79
C TYR A 101 1.50 13.65 1.94
N SER A 102 1.85 12.36 1.92
CA SER A 102 0.90 11.26 2.13
C SER A 102 0.17 11.41 3.47
N VAL A 103 0.91 11.65 4.56
CA VAL A 103 0.32 11.89 5.89
C VAL A 103 -0.61 13.10 5.87
N ASP A 104 -0.19 14.21 5.28
CA ASP A 104 -0.97 15.45 5.23
C ASP A 104 -2.31 15.25 4.51
N ILE A 105 -2.30 14.60 3.33
CA ILE A 105 -3.53 14.36 2.57
C ILE A 105 -4.44 13.31 3.22
N SER A 106 -3.93 12.44 4.09
CA SER A 106 -4.72 11.39 4.74
C SER A 106 -5.82 11.92 5.64
N HIS A 107 -5.75 13.20 5.99
CA HIS A 107 -6.74 13.90 6.80
C HIS A 107 -7.85 14.55 5.96
N THR A 108 -7.81 14.43 4.63
CA THR A 108 -8.82 14.96 3.72
C THR A 108 -9.91 13.93 3.41
N ASP A 109 -11.16 14.40 3.26
CA ASP A 109 -12.31 13.51 2.99
C ASP A 109 -12.16 12.75 1.66
N ASP A 110 -11.64 13.40 0.62
CA ASP A 110 -11.40 12.79 -0.69
C ASP A 110 -10.35 11.65 -0.62
N CYS A 111 -9.32 11.83 0.22
CA CYS A 111 -8.28 10.83 0.39
C CYS A 111 -8.78 9.63 1.21
N ASN A 112 -9.68 9.82 2.18
CA ASN A 112 -10.25 8.74 2.99
C ASN A 112 -10.90 7.65 2.13
N HIS A 113 -11.61 8.04 1.06
CA HIS A 113 -12.18 7.08 0.12
C HIS A 113 -11.09 6.26 -0.59
N CYS A 114 -10.04 6.93 -1.06
CA CYS A 114 -8.92 6.30 -1.76
C CYS A 114 -8.16 5.33 -0.86
N ILE A 115 -7.94 5.71 0.42
CA ILE A 115 -7.33 4.87 1.46
C ILE A 115 -8.16 3.61 1.67
N PHE A 116 -9.48 3.74 1.80
CA PHE A 116 -10.37 2.58 1.97
C PHE A 116 -10.25 1.58 0.83
N VAL A 117 -10.27 2.07 -0.43
CA VAL A 117 -10.15 1.21 -1.60
C VAL A 117 -8.79 0.55 -1.67
N GLY A 118 -7.71 1.28 -1.40
CA GLY A 118 -6.35 0.73 -1.34
C GLY A 118 -6.17 -0.36 -0.28
N GLU A 119 -6.75 -0.15 0.91
CA GLU A 119 -6.76 -1.15 1.98
C GLU A 119 -7.50 -2.43 1.53
N HIS A 120 -8.68 -2.26 0.94
CA HIS A 120 -9.47 -3.39 0.46
C HIS A 120 -8.79 -4.14 -0.70
N ALA A 121 -8.18 -3.42 -1.63
CA ALA A 121 -7.44 -4.00 -2.74
C ALA A 121 -6.26 -4.84 -2.23
N MET A 122 -5.44 -4.28 -1.34
CA MET A 122 -4.30 -5.01 -0.78
C MET A 122 -4.74 -6.22 0.05
N LYS A 123 -5.85 -6.11 0.79
CA LYS A 123 -6.42 -7.23 1.53
C LYS A 123 -6.79 -8.37 0.57
N LYS A 124 -7.48 -8.06 -0.53
CA LYS A 124 -7.87 -9.05 -1.55
C LYS A 124 -6.68 -9.66 -2.28
N TRP A 125 -5.64 -8.86 -2.49
CA TRP A 125 -4.39 -9.34 -3.04
C TRP A 125 -3.77 -10.43 -2.15
N LEU A 126 -3.60 -10.12 -0.85
CA LEU A 126 -3.01 -11.03 0.14
C LEU A 126 -3.87 -12.27 0.42
N GLU A 127 -5.20 -12.16 0.40
CA GLU A 127 -6.12 -13.31 0.56
C GLU A 127 -5.99 -14.34 -0.59
N GLY A 128 -5.51 -13.91 -1.77
CA GLY A 128 -5.34 -14.76 -2.94
C GLY A 128 -6.67 -15.15 -3.63
N GLY A 129 -6.60 -16.17 -4.49
CA GLY A 129 -7.76 -16.71 -5.22
C GLY A 129 -8.08 -16.03 -6.56
N PRO A 130 -9.15 -16.42 -7.26
CA PRO A 130 -9.42 -15.97 -8.63
C PRO A 130 -9.63 -14.47 -8.79
N MET A 131 -10.01 -13.78 -7.70
CA MET A 131 -10.26 -12.34 -7.69
C MET A 131 -9.02 -11.51 -7.30
N SER A 132 -7.96 -12.11 -6.73
CA SER A 132 -6.77 -11.35 -6.31
C SER A 132 -6.09 -10.66 -7.49
N LYS A 133 -6.05 -11.31 -8.65
CA LYS A 133 -5.50 -10.75 -9.91
C LYS A 133 -6.20 -9.49 -10.41
N TYR A 134 -7.40 -9.20 -9.91
CA TYR A 134 -8.15 -7.97 -10.24
C TYR A 134 -8.06 -6.93 -9.13
N ALA A 135 -7.50 -7.26 -7.97
CA ALA A 135 -7.36 -6.31 -6.87
C ALA A 135 -6.56 -5.04 -7.26
N PRO A 136 -5.47 -5.13 -8.05
CA PRO A 136 -4.73 -3.94 -8.50
C PRO A 136 -5.56 -3.01 -9.41
N MET A 137 -6.67 -3.49 -9.99
CA MET A 137 -7.58 -2.67 -10.79
C MET A 137 -8.37 -1.65 -9.97
N GLY A 138 -8.35 -1.75 -8.64
CA GLY A 138 -9.06 -0.82 -7.75
C GLY A 138 -8.66 0.63 -8.00
N LEU A 139 -7.35 0.88 -8.19
CA LEU A 139 -6.82 2.20 -8.54
C LEU A 139 -7.40 2.72 -9.85
N ILE A 140 -7.51 1.87 -10.87
CA ILE A 140 -8.04 2.27 -12.18
C ILE A 140 -9.51 2.69 -12.07
N ARG A 141 -10.31 1.95 -11.29
CA ARG A 141 -11.73 2.29 -11.09
C ARG A 141 -11.87 3.64 -10.41
N LEU A 142 -11.13 3.88 -9.33
CA LEU A 142 -11.10 5.17 -8.63
C LEU A 142 -10.81 6.37 -9.55
N LEU A 143 -10.05 6.17 -10.62
CA LEU A 143 -9.61 7.23 -11.51
C LEU A 143 -10.54 7.46 -12.70
N ASN A 144 -11.43 6.51 -12.98
CA ASN A 144 -12.38 6.60 -14.09
C ASN A 144 -13.80 6.95 -13.61
N ASP A 145 -14.07 6.88 -12.31
CA ASP A 145 -15.32 7.32 -11.66
C ASP A 145 -15.28 8.83 -11.34
#